data_AF-A0A078A8F2-F1
#
_entry.id   AF-A0A078A8F2-F1
#
_cell.length_a   1.000
_cell.length_b   1.000
_cell.length_c   1.000
_cell.angle_alpha   90.00
_cell.angle_beta   90.00
_cell.angle_gamma   90.00
#
_symmetry.space_group_name_H-M   'P 1'
#
loop_
_entity.id
_entity.type
_entity.pdbx_description
1 polymer ?
#
loop_
_entity_poly.entity_id
_entity_poly.type
_entity_poly.pdbx_seq_one_letter_code
_entity_poly.pdbx_strand_id
1 'polypeptide(L)'
;MANFSRKKVFRLAKGFTGRSNNCFGLALRRVHKALKYSYRDRKVKKRVVRRAWIHSINAAVREHGVNYSRFAHGLTKSNIQLDRKILADLAINEPYSFKAVVDEVDKQSDLKSMIRAKPQYMKQRALNYEQALQQGYLRETAPTAEEAAEIEKQLLPPNVKLYGLRFPERDSKTPADHMRLSYKEEDLAYFKEQERLTTTDKEQKKQPREVLQDNWDEDMNDYINKRKP
;
A
#
# COMPACT_ATOMS: atom_id res chain seq x y z
N MET A 1 8.13 -23.34 -39.14
CA MET A 1 6.96 -23.57 -38.24
C MET A 1 6.17 -24.73 -38.79
N ALA A 2 5.48 -25.52 -37.95
CA ALA A 2 4.62 -26.59 -38.45
C ALA A 2 3.50 -26.00 -39.32
N ASN A 3 3.41 -26.45 -40.57
CA ASN A 3 2.40 -25.99 -41.51
C ASN A 3 1.03 -26.57 -41.14
N PHE A 4 0.24 -25.82 -40.38
CA PHE A 4 -1.14 -26.21 -40.08
C PHE A 4 -2.03 -25.99 -41.30
N SER A 5 -2.83 -27.00 -41.66
CA SER A 5 -3.89 -26.84 -42.66
C SER A 5 -4.87 -25.73 -42.26
N ARG A 6 -5.34 -24.95 -43.24
CA ARG A 6 -6.29 -23.85 -43.06
C ARG A 6 -7.53 -24.25 -42.26
N LYS A 7 -8.09 -25.43 -42.54
CA LYS A 7 -9.24 -26.00 -41.81
C LYS A 7 -8.92 -26.22 -40.33
N LYS A 8 -7.72 -26.71 -40.01
CA LYS A 8 -7.27 -26.95 -38.63
C LYS A 8 -7.09 -25.65 -37.85
N VAL A 9 -6.51 -24.62 -38.49
CA VAL A 9 -6.31 -23.31 -37.86
C VAL A 9 -7.65 -22.68 -37.49
N PHE A 10 -8.63 -22.66 -38.41
CA PHE A 10 -9.94 -22.10 -38.11
C PHE A 10 -10.72 -22.89 -37.07
N ARG A 11 -10.55 -24.22 -37.02
CA ARG A 11 -11.11 -25.03 -35.94
C ARG A 11 -10.55 -24.64 -34.56
N LEU A 12 -9.24 -24.38 -34.47
CA LEU A 12 -8.58 -23.95 -33.23
C LEU A 12 -8.86 -22.48 -32.89
N ALA A 13 -9.07 -21.63 -33.90
CA ALA A 13 -9.40 -20.21 -33.74
C ALA A 13 -10.89 -19.96 -33.51
N LYS A 14 -11.74 -21.01 -33.48
CA LYS A 14 -13.17 -20.88 -33.21
C LYS A 14 -13.36 -20.25 -31.83
N GLY A 15 -14.08 -19.13 -31.76
CA GLY A 15 -14.27 -18.35 -30.54
C GLY A 15 -13.25 -17.23 -30.32
N PHE A 16 -12.26 -17.05 -31.20
CA PHE A 16 -11.44 -15.85 -31.17
C PHE A 16 -12.25 -14.61 -31.60
N THR A 17 -11.91 -13.46 -31.03
CA THR A 17 -12.59 -12.20 -31.27
C THR A 17 -12.09 -11.48 -32.53
N GLY A 18 -12.99 -10.73 -33.18
CA GLY A 18 -12.69 -9.92 -34.36
C GLY A 18 -12.11 -10.73 -35.53
N ARG A 19 -11.25 -10.12 -36.35
CA ARG A 19 -10.68 -10.72 -37.58
C ARG A 19 -9.82 -11.97 -37.36
N SER A 20 -9.46 -12.28 -36.11
CA SER A 20 -8.59 -13.41 -35.79
C SER A 20 -9.27 -14.78 -35.82
N ASN A 21 -10.59 -14.83 -36.02
CA ASN A 21 -11.34 -16.06 -36.31
C ASN A 21 -11.55 -16.32 -37.82
N ASN A 22 -11.49 -15.29 -38.67
CA ASN A 22 -11.86 -15.35 -40.09
C ASN A 22 -10.67 -15.17 -41.03
N CYS A 23 -9.67 -14.35 -40.66
CA CYS A 23 -8.50 -14.10 -41.50
C CYS A 23 -7.36 -15.08 -41.14
N PHE A 24 -6.98 -15.94 -42.10
CA PHE A 24 -6.03 -17.04 -41.86
C PHE A 24 -4.69 -16.59 -41.28
N GLY A 25 -4.06 -15.54 -41.83
CA GLY A 25 -2.77 -15.05 -41.34
C GLY A 25 -2.81 -14.46 -39.91
N LEU A 26 -3.95 -13.90 -39.50
CA LEU A 26 -4.16 -13.44 -38.11
C LEU A 26 -4.46 -14.62 -37.19
N ALA A 27 -5.33 -15.53 -37.64
CA ALA A 27 -5.70 -16.73 -36.91
C ALA A 27 -4.47 -17.60 -36.61
N LEU A 28 -3.62 -17.85 -37.61
CA LEU A 28 -2.42 -18.66 -37.46
C LEU A 28 -1.49 -18.12 -36.36
N ARG A 29 -1.18 -16.82 -36.41
CA ARG A 29 -0.34 -16.14 -35.40
C ARG A 29 -0.94 -16.26 -34.00
N ARG A 30 -2.24 -16.03 -33.86
CA ARG A 30 -2.95 -16.10 -32.57
C ARG A 30 -3.03 -17.52 -32.03
N VAL A 31 -3.28 -18.52 -32.89
CA VAL A 31 -3.30 -19.94 -32.53
C VAL A 31 -1.93 -20.39 -32.03
N HIS A 32 -0.84 -20.01 -32.72
CA HIS A 32 0.51 -20.34 -32.23
C HIS A 32 0.78 -19.75 -30.84
N LYS A 33 0.40 -18.48 -30.60
CA LYS A 33 0.54 -17.84 -29.29
C LYS A 33 -0.31 -18.54 -28.22
N ALA A 34 -1.56 -18.87 -28.54
CA ALA A 34 -2.47 -19.59 -27.66
C ALA A 34 -1.93 -20.98 -27.29
N LEU A 35 -1.36 -21.73 -28.24
CA LEU A 35 -0.76 -23.04 -27.97
C LEU A 35 0.50 -22.92 -27.09
N LYS A 36 1.34 -21.90 -27.33
CA LYS A 36 2.50 -21.60 -26.47
C LYS A 36 2.07 -21.30 -25.04
N TYR A 37 1.04 -20.47 -24.87
CA TYR A 37 0.46 -20.18 -23.55
C TYR A 37 -0.17 -21.41 -22.91
N SER A 38 -0.96 -22.18 -23.65
CA SER A 38 -1.54 -23.44 -23.15
C SER A 38 -0.47 -24.39 -22.60
N TYR A 39 0.65 -24.57 -23.31
CA TYR A 39 1.76 -25.39 -22.84
C TYR A 39 2.39 -24.83 -21.55
N ARG A 40 2.71 -23.54 -21.52
CA ARG A 40 3.24 -22.85 -20.33
C ARG A 40 2.27 -22.99 -19.15
N ASP A 41 1.00 -22.70 -19.38
CA ASP A 41 -0.02 -22.57 -18.35
C ASP A 41 -0.40 -23.91 -17.74
N ARG A 42 -0.27 -25.04 -18.47
CA ARG A 42 -0.35 -26.39 -17.86
C ARG A 42 0.70 -26.60 -16.75
N LYS A 43 1.91 -26.05 -16.93
CA LYS A 43 2.97 -26.10 -15.89
C LYS A 43 2.68 -25.11 -14.75
N VAL A 44 2.19 -23.91 -15.09
CA VAL A 44 1.85 -22.86 -14.11
C VAL A 44 0.65 -23.24 -13.25
N LYS A 45 -0.36 -23.94 -13.79
CA LYS A 45 -1.56 -24.40 -13.06
C LYS A 45 -1.19 -25.13 -11.77
N LYS A 46 -0.18 -25.99 -11.81
CA LYS A 46 0.31 -26.73 -10.63
C LYS A 46 0.82 -25.79 -9.52
N ARG A 47 1.49 -24.69 -9.90
CA ARG A 47 1.98 -23.66 -8.96
C ARG A 47 0.85 -22.84 -8.37
N VAL A 48 -0.11 -22.44 -9.21
CA VAL A 48 -1.29 -21.64 -8.78
C VAL A 48 -2.15 -22.44 -7.81
N VAL A 49 -2.44 -23.70 -8.15
CA VAL A 49 -3.22 -24.60 -7.28
C VAL A 49 -2.51 -24.82 -5.94
N ARG A 50 -1.21 -25.09 -5.94
CA ARG A 50 -0.43 -25.21 -4.70
C ARG A 50 -0.48 -23.94 -3.86
N ARG A 51 -0.42 -22.76 -4.49
CA ARG A 51 -0.54 -21.47 -3.79
C ARG A 51 -1.92 -21.33 -3.13
N ALA A 52 -2.99 -21.72 -3.81
CA ALA A 52 -4.35 -21.69 -3.25
C ALA A 52 -4.50 -22.62 -2.04
N TRP A 53 -3.92 -23.82 -2.08
CA TRP A 53 -3.91 -24.73 -0.92
C TRP A 53 -3.16 -24.13 0.27
N ILE A 54 -1.98 -23.55 0.04
CA ILE A 54 -1.20 -22.89 1.10
C ILE A 54 -1.99 -21.72 1.71
N HIS A 55 -2.68 -20.95 0.87
CA HIS A 55 -3.51 -19.83 1.33
C HIS A 55 -4.64 -20.32 2.24
N SER A 56 -5.34 -21.38 1.83
CA SER A 56 -6.44 -21.98 2.61
C SER A 56 -5.95 -22.52 3.95
N ILE A 57 -4.84 -23.29 3.95
CA ILE A 57 -4.23 -23.82 5.18
C ILE A 57 -3.75 -22.68 6.08
N ASN A 58 -3.14 -21.63 5.52
CA ASN A 58 -2.67 -20.49 6.32
C ASN A 58 -3.83 -19.75 7.01
N ALA A 59 -5.00 -19.66 6.38
CA ALA A 59 -6.18 -19.12 7.04
C ALA A 59 -6.62 -20.01 8.21
N ALA A 60 -6.80 -21.31 7.98
CA ALA A 60 -7.26 -22.25 9.01
C ALA A 60 -6.29 -22.38 10.20
N VAL A 61 -4.98 -22.49 9.94
CA VAL A 61 -3.97 -22.60 11.01
C VAL A 61 -3.93 -21.34 11.88
N ARG A 62 -4.25 -20.17 11.33
CA ARG A 62 -4.30 -18.91 12.11
C ARG A 62 -5.43 -18.89 13.12
N GLU A 63 -6.57 -19.51 12.83
CA GLU A 63 -7.68 -19.66 13.78
C GLU A 63 -7.26 -20.47 15.01
N HIS A 64 -6.31 -21.39 14.84
CA HIS A 64 -5.71 -22.17 15.92
C HIS A 64 -4.47 -21.52 16.57
N GLY A 65 -4.17 -20.26 16.24
CA GLY A 65 -3.07 -19.51 16.84
C GLY A 65 -1.67 -19.93 16.39
N VAL A 66 -1.57 -20.71 15.31
CA VAL A 66 -0.29 -21.17 14.74
C VAL A 66 0.00 -20.49 13.39
N ASN A 67 1.26 -20.44 12.99
CA ASN A 67 1.67 -19.93 11.69
C ASN A 67 1.91 -21.11 10.73
N TYR A 68 1.46 -21.00 9.47
CA TYR A 68 1.67 -22.00 8.42
C TYR A 68 3.12 -22.50 8.32
N SER A 69 4.12 -21.62 8.39
CA SER A 69 5.53 -22.03 8.29
C SER A 69 5.94 -22.99 9.42
N ARG A 70 5.49 -22.70 10.64
CA ARG A 70 5.73 -23.54 11.81
C ARG A 70 4.93 -24.83 11.76
N PHE A 71 3.67 -24.76 11.35
CA PHE A 71 2.84 -25.93 11.14
C PHE A 71 3.44 -26.89 10.09
N ALA A 72 3.91 -26.36 8.95
CA ALA A 72 4.56 -27.17 7.91
C ALA A 72 5.85 -27.83 8.40
N HIS A 73 6.64 -27.14 9.22
CA HIS A 73 7.81 -27.72 9.87
C HIS A 73 7.43 -28.78 10.91
N GLY A 74 6.39 -28.53 11.70
CA GLY A 74 5.84 -29.47 12.67
C GLY A 74 5.34 -30.75 12.02
N LEU A 75 4.66 -30.67 10.88
CA LEU A 75 4.23 -31.84 10.09
C LEU A 75 5.41 -32.74 9.70
N THR A 76 6.53 -32.13 9.26
CA THR A 76 7.73 -32.92 8.92
C THR A 76 8.39 -33.55 10.15
N LYS A 77 8.39 -32.87 11.30
CA LYS A 77 8.96 -33.38 12.56
C LYS A 77 8.11 -34.49 13.19
N SER A 78 6.79 -34.39 13.05
CA SER A 78 5.80 -35.39 13.50
C SER A 78 5.65 -36.60 12.55
N ASN A 79 6.43 -36.63 11.46
CA ASN A 79 6.36 -37.66 10.43
C ASN A 79 4.95 -37.84 9.81
N ILE A 80 4.13 -36.77 9.80
CA ILE A 80 2.80 -36.78 9.19
C ILE A 80 2.95 -36.43 7.70
N GLN A 81 2.80 -37.43 6.83
CA GLN A 81 2.99 -37.31 5.38
C GLN A 81 1.73 -36.88 4.63
N LEU A 82 0.99 -35.91 5.17
CA LEU A 82 -0.22 -35.40 4.53
C LEU A 82 0.10 -34.38 3.44
N ASP A 83 -0.53 -34.57 2.28
CA ASP A 83 -0.44 -33.64 1.18
C ASP A 83 -1.23 -32.35 1.43
N ARG A 84 -0.73 -31.24 0.88
CA ARG A 84 -1.39 -29.92 1.00
C ARG A 84 -2.77 -29.89 0.35
N LYS A 85 -3.01 -30.75 -0.65
CA LYS A 85 -4.33 -30.91 -1.24
C LYS A 85 -5.34 -31.39 -0.20
N ILE A 86 -4.99 -32.44 0.54
CA ILE A 86 -5.85 -33.06 1.55
C ILE A 86 -5.98 -32.11 2.74
N LEU A 87 -4.88 -31.50 3.21
CA LEU A 87 -4.93 -30.53 4.31
C LEU A 87 -5.81 -29.32 3.99
N ALA A 88 -5.79 -28.81 2.75
CA ALA A 88 -6.66 -27.72 2.35
C ALA A 88 -8.13 -28.14 2.26
N ASP A 89 -8.40 -29.38 1.84
CA ASP A 89 -9.75 -29.94 1.79
C ASP A 89 -10.34 -30.16 3.20
N LEU A 90 -9.54 -30.74 4.10
CA LEU A 90 -9.89 -30.88 5.53
C LEU A 90 -10.15 -29.52 6.17
N ALA A 91 -9.32 -28.52 5.89
CA ALA A 91 -9.51 -27.18 6.43
C ALA A 91 -10.85 -26.53 6.02
N ILE A 92 -11.40 -26.89 4.85
CA ILE A 92 -12.66 -26.32 4.34
C ILE A 92 -13.87 -27.15 4.77
N ASN A 93 -13.80 -28.47 4.58
CA ASN A 93 -14.95 -29.36 4.73
C ASN A 93 -15.05 -29.95 6.15
N GLU A 94 -13.91 -30.16 6.82
CA GLU A 94 -13.83 -30.90 8.09
C GLU A 94 -12.95 -30.19 9.14
N PRO A 95 -13.41 -29.06 9.70
CA PRO A 95 -12.60 -28.26 10.63
C PRO A 95 -12.22 -29.02 11.91
N TYR A 96 -13.05 -29.96 12.36
CA TYR A 96 -12.75 -30.80 13.54
C TYR A 96 -11.60 -31.78 13.28
N SER A 97 -11.60 -32.45 12.13
CA SER A 97 -10.51 -33.32 11.68
C SER A 97 -9.21 -32.52 11.53
N PHE A 98 -9.30 -31.33 10.93
CA PHE A 98 -8.16 -30.44 10.76
C PHE A 98 -7.56 -30.00 12.11
N LYS A 99 -8.40 -29.64 13.08
CA LYS A 99 -7.98 -29.29 14.43
C LYS A 99 -7.23 -30.45 15.10
N ALA A 100 -7.72 -31.69 15.00
CA ALA A 100 -7.04 -32.85 15.55
C ALA A 100 -5.61 -33.01 14.99
N VAL A 101 -5.42 -32.78 13.69
CA VAL A 101 -4.09 -32.78 13.06
C VAL A 101 -3.20 -31.67 13.65
N VAL A 102 -3.73 -30.45 13.80
CA VAL A 102 -2.98 -29.34 14.40
C VAL A 102 -2.56 -29.66 15.84
N ASP A 103 -3.46 -30.23 16.63
CA ASP A 103 -3.20 -30.61 18.02
C ASP A 103 -2.14 -31.71 18.12
N GLU A 104 -2.19 -32.73 17.26
CA GLU A 104 -1.15 -33.78 17.20
C GLU A 104 0.21 -33.21 16.81
N VAL A 105 0.25 -32.26 15.86
CA VAL A 105 1.50 -31.59 15.51
C VAL A 105 2.02 -30.76 16.68
N ASP A 106 1.17 -30.02 17.40
CA ASP A 106 1.57 -29.24 18.57
C ASP A 106 2.20 -30.12 19.65
N LYS A 107 1.57 -31.27 19.97
CA LYS A 107 2.06 -32.24 20.96
C LYS A 107 3.45 -32.79 20.65
N GLN A 108 3.73 -33.10 19.38
CA GLN A 108 4.99 -33.75 18.99
C GLN A 108 6.13 -32.76 18.73
N SER A 109 5.80 -31.53 18.31
CA SER A 109 6.80 -30.56 17.85
C SER A 109 7.00 -29.37 18.79
N ASP A 110 6.20 -29.24 19.86
CA ASP A 110 6.16 -28.12 20.80
C ASP A 110 6.05 -26.77 20.07
N LEU A 111 5.06 -26.63 19.17
CA LEU A 111 4.92 -25.43 18.32
C LEU A 111 4.84 -24.15 19.15
N LYS A 112 4.19 -24.21 20.31
CA LYS A 112 4.04 -23.07 21.25
C LYS A 112 5.37 -22.59 21.84
N SER A 113 6.34 -23.48 22.06
CA SER A 113 7.68 -23.11 22.57
C SER A 113 8.52 -22.37 21.52
N MET A 114 8.27 -22.63 20.24
CA MET A 114 8.97 -22.03 19.10
C MET A 114 8.45 -20.62 18.74
N ILE A 115 7.41 -20.13 19.43
CA ILE A 115 6.95 -18.74 19.38
C ILE A 115 7.96 -17.88 20.18
N ARG A 116 9.18 -17.72 19.66
CA ARG A 116 10.24 -17.00 20.39
C ARG A 116 10.14 -15.47 20.31
N ALA A 117 9.13 -14.89 19.68
CA ALA A 117 8.99 -13.44 19.62
C ALA A 117 7.54 -13.02 19.80
N LYS A 118 7.25 -12.39 20.94
CA LYS A 118 6.23 -11.33 20.96
C LYS A 118 6.59 -10.35 19.83
N PRO A 119 5.63 -9.82 19.06
CA PRO A 119 5.93 -8.66 18.23
C PRO A 119 6.62 -7.64 19.14
N GLN A 120 7.80 -7.16 18.74
CA GLN A 120 8.45 -6.03 19.39
C GLN A 120 7.57 -4.81 19.13
N TYR A 121 6.49 -4.67 19.90
CA TYR A 121 5.98 -3.34 20.15
C TYR A 121 7.10 -2.64 20.93
N MET A 122 7.50 -1.43 20.50
CA MET A 122 8.25 -0.58 21.41
C MET A 122 7.39 -0.45 22.66
N LYS A 123 7.77 -1.12 23.75
CA LYS A 123 7.25 -0.76 25.06
C LYS A 123 7.68 0.69 25.23
N GLN A 124 6.75 1.63 25.09
CA GLN A 124 6.97 2.95 25.65
C GLN A 124 7.26 2.71 27.13
N ARG A 125 8.54 2.79 27.53
CA ARG A 125 8.86 3.06 28.93
C ARG A 125 8.48 4.52 29.10
N ALA A 126 7.19 4.77 29.30
CA ALA A 126 6.77 6.06 29.82
C ALA A 126 7.48 6.19 31.17
N LEU A 127 8.47 7.08 31.25
CA LEU A 127 9.04 7.48 32.53
C LEU A 127 7.88 8.04 33.36
N ASN A 128 7.74 7.58 34.60
CA ASN A 128 6.77 8.19 35.50
C ASN A 128 7.16 9.66 35.73
N TYR A 129 6.18 10.53 35.98
CA TYR A 129 6.41 11.97 36.16
C TYR A 129 7.54 12.28 37.17
N GLU A 130 7.56 11.56 38.30
CA GLU A 130 8.61 11.65 39.31
C GLU A 130 9.99 11.22 38.79
N GLN A 131 10.05 10.18 37.96
CA GLN A 131 11.30 9.73 37.33
C GLN A 131 11.81 10.73 36.29
N ALA A 132 10.89 11.41 35.58
CA ALA A 132 11.23 12.45 34.62
C ALA A 132 11.72 13.74 35.30
N LEU A 133 11.17 14.10 36.47
CA LEU A 133 11.66 15.17 37.34
C LEU A 133 13.06 14.84 37.89
N GLN A 134 13.26 13.62 38.40
CA GLN A 134 14.53 13.19 38.99
C GLN A 134 15.66 13.10 37.95
N GLN A 135 15.34 12.72 36.71
CA GLN A 135 16.28 12.71 35.59
C GLN A 135 16.49 14.11 34.97
N GLY A 136 15.77 15.13 35.45
CA GLY A 136 15.94 16.52 35.04
C GLY A 136 15.33 16.88 33.68
N TYR A 137 14.47 16.00 33.12
CA TYR A 137 13.76 16.27 31.86
C TYR A 137 12.57 17.20 32.04
N LEU A 138 12.00 17.24 33.24
CA LEU A 138 10.93 18.16 33.63
C LEU A 138 11.39 18.94 34.87
N ARG A 139 10.85 20.15 35.08
CA ARG A 139 11.00 20.94 36.30
C ARG A 139 9.61 21.26 36.85
N GLU A 140 9.47 21.32 38.18
CA GLU A 140 8.19 21.62 38.83
C GLU A 140 7.85 23.12 38.78
N THR A 141 8.86 23.98 38.79
CA THR A 141 8.70 25.44 38.77
C THR A 141 9.14 26.02 37.43
N ALA A 142 8.49 27.12 37.03
CA ALA A 142 8.93 27.90 35.87
C ALA A 142 10.34 28.47 36.12
N PRO A 143 11.21 28.51 35.09
CA PRO A 143 12.53 29.11 35.22
C PRO A 143 12.41 30.60 35.57
N THR A 144 13.22 31.06 36.51
CA THR A 144 13.41 32.49 36.81
C THR A 144 13.98 33.20 35.57
N ALA A 145 13.72 34.51 35.43
CA ALA A 145 14.12 35.26 34.23
C ALA A 145 15.63 35.19 33.94
N GLU A 146 16.46 35.11 34.99
CA GLU A 146 17.91 34.94 34.89
C GLU A 146 18.28 33.54 34.38
N GLU A 147 17.61 32.49 34.87
CA GLU A 147 17.81 31.11 34.40
C GLU A 147 17.36 30.91 32.96
N ALA A 148 16.28 31.59 32.55
CA ALA A 148 15.79 31.55 31.17
C ALA A 148 16.81 32.17 30.20
N ALA A 149 17.44 33.30 30.57
CA ALA A 149 18.48 33.94 29.79
C ALA A 149 19.75 33.06 29.69
N GLU A 150 20.10 32.34 30.75
CA GLU A 150 21.21 31.38 30.76
C GLU A 150 20.94 30.18 29.82
N ILE A 151 19.69 29.67 29.83
CA ILE A 151 19.25 28.60 28.93
C ILE A 151 19.27 29.07 27.47
N GLU A 152 18.76 30.26 27.17
CA GLU A 152 18.85 30.85 25.82
C GLU A 152 20.31 30.98 25.36
N LYS A 153 21.19 31.44 26.26
CA LYS A 153 22.62 31.59 25.98
C LYS A 153 23.33 30.24 25.79
N GLN A 154 22.87 29.16 26.44
CA GLN A 154 23.37 27.80 26.21
C GLN A 154 22.85 27.19 24.90
N LEU A 155 21.62 27.50 24.50
CA LEU A 155 21.01 27.01 23.26
C LEU A 155 21.56 27.73 22.02
N LEU A 156 21.98 28.99 22.17
CA LEU A 156 22.68 29.74 21.13
C LEU A 156 24.12 29.20 21.01
N PRO A 157 24.55 28.72 19.82
CA PRO A 157 25.92 28.25 19.66
C PRO A 157 26.90 29.42 19.89
N PRO A 158 27.94 29.26 20.73
CA PRO A 158 28.82 30.36 21.07
C PRO A 158 29.61 30.82 19.85
N ASN A 159 29.28 32.03 19.36
CA ASN A 159 29.98 32.79 18.32
C ASN A 159 30.56 31.94 17.17
N VAL A 160 29.68 31.41 16.31
CA VAL A 160 30.11 30.84 15.04
C VAL A 160 30.49 32.00 14.12
N LYS A 161 31.78 32.21 13.87
CA LYS A 161 32.22 33.07 12.76
C LYS A 161 31.88 32.35 11.45
N LEU A 162 30.80 32.78 10.81
CA LEU A 162 30.39 32.27 9.50
C LEU A 162 31.37 32.73 8.43
N TYR A 163 32.31 31.85 8.07
CA TYR A 163 33.17 32.04 6.91
C TYR A 163 32.68 31.15 5.77
N GLY A 164 32.24 31.78 4.68
CA GLY A 164 32.04 31.11 3.39
C GLY A 164 30.74 30.34 3.26
N LEU A 165 29.71 31.00 2.71
CA LEU A 165 28.88 30.51 1.62
C LEU A 165 28.08 31.71 1.08
N ARG A 166 28.70 32.45 0.17
CA ARG A 166 28.04 33.42 -0.71
C ARG A 166 27.72 32.72 -2.03
N PHE A 167 26.43 32.56 -2.35
CA PHE A 167 25.91 32.71 -3.71
C PHE A 167 24.48 33.28 -3.64
N PRO A 168 24.32 34.62 -3.61
CA PRO A 168 23.02 35.29 -3.69
C PRO A 168 22.24 35.03 -5.00
N GLU A 169 22.89 34.48 -6.02
CA GLU A 169 22.28 34.16 -7.32
C GLU A 169 21.32 32.96 -7.27
N ARG A 170 21.42 32.12 -6.22
CA ARG A 170 20.58 30.93 -6.03
C ARG A 170 19.18 31.23 -5.49
N ASP A 171 18.94 32.46 -5.03
CA ASP A 171 17.65 32.95 -4.53
C ASP A 171 16.82 33.68 -5.62
N SER A 172 17.27 33.69 -6.88
CA SER A 172 16.35 34.02 -7.97
C SER A 172 15.41 32.84 -8.21
N LYS A 173 14.11 33.07 -8.07
CA LYS A 173 13.06 32.05 -8.29
C LYS A 173 13.29 31.36 -9.63
N THR A 174 13.50 30.05 -9.62
CA THR A 174 13.64 29.29 -10.85
C THR A 174 12.26 29.06 -11.50
N PRO A 175 12.15 28.85 -12.82
CA PRO A 175 10.87 28.51 -13.47
C PRO A 175 10.17 27.29 -12.85
N ALA A 176 10.93 26.38 -12.23
CA ALA A 176 10.40 25.22 -11.50
C ALA A 176 9.74 25.59 -10.14
N ASP A 177 10.13 26.71 -9.53
CA ASP A 177 9.51 27.21 -8.30
C ASP A 177 8.19 27.93 -8.58
N HIS A 178 8.07 28.59 -9.74
CA HIS A 178 6.78 29.11 -10.24
C HIS A 178 5.76 27.98 -10.48
N MET A 179 6.23 26.83 -10.97
CA MET A 179 5.40 25.62 -11.12
C MET A 179 5.08 24.93 -9.78
N ARG A 180 5.86 25.16 -8.71
CA ARG A 180 5.58 24.59 -7.38
C ARG A 180 4.65 25.44 -6.53
N LEU A 181 4.65 26.76 -6.71
CA LEU A 181 3.62 27.62 -6.14
C LEU A 181 2.25 27.28 -6.75
N SER A 182 2.18 26.91 -8.04
CA SER A 182 0.92 26.51 -8.69
C SER A 182 0.25 25.33 -7.96
N TYR A 183 0.96 24.27 -7.57
CA TYR A 183 0.33 23.14 -6.87
C TYR A 183 -0.20 23.49 -5.48
N LYS A 184 0.46 24.39 -4.75
CA LYS A 184 0.02 24.78 -3.41
C LYS A 184 -1.17 25.75 -3.50
N GLU A 185 -1.17 26.60 -4.52
CA GLU A 185 -2.27 27.50 -4.86
C GLU A 185 -3.48 26.73 -5.41
N GLU A 186 -3.25 25.70 -6.24
CA GLU A 186 -4.25 24.76 -6.76
C GLU A 186 -4.87 23.92 -5.64
N ASP A 187 -4.07 23.41 -4.70
CA ASP A 187 -4.58 22.69 -3.53
C ASP A 187 -5.41 23.61 -2.63
N LEU A 188 -4.95 24.84 -2.37
CA LEU A 188 -5.70 25.82 -1.59
C LEU A 188 -6.98 26.27 -2.29
N ALA A 189 -6.96 26.39 -3.62
CA ALA A 189 -8.13 26.68 -4.43
C ALA A 189 -9.13 25.51 -4.39
N TYR A 190 -8.65 24.28 -4.52
CA TYR A 190 -9.45 23.06 -4.40
C TYR A 190 -10.10 22.94 -3.02
N PHE A 191 -9.35 23.18 -1.93
CA PHE A 191 -9.92 23.17 -0.58
C PHE A 191 -10.99 24.26 -0.39
N LYS A 192 -10.75 25.48 -0.88
CA LYS A 192 -11.76 26.55 -0.89
C LYS A 192 -13.00 26.17 -1.71
N GLU A 193 -12.84 25.46 -2.82
CA GLU A 193 -13.94 25.00 -3.67
C GLU A 193 -14.78 23.92 -2.99
N GLN A 194 -14.14 22.98 -2.28
CA GLN A 194 -14.83 21.98 -1.45
C GLN A 194 -15.59 22.63 -0.27
N GLU A 195 -15.01 23.65 0.36
CA GLU A 195 -15.69 24.43 1.41
C GLU A 195 -16.92 25.19 0.87
N ARG A 196 -16.85 25.71 -0.37
CA ARG A 196 -18.00 26.35 -1.05
C ARG A 196 -19.13 25.36 -1.36
N LEU A 197 -18.79 24.17 -1.86
CA LEU A 197 -19.75 23.12 -2.21
C LEU A 197 -20.49 22.54 -1.00
N THR A 198 -19.88 22.63 0.18
CA THR A 198 -20.46 22.14 1.45
C THR A 198 -21.27 23.20 2.21
N THR A 199 -21.17 24.46 1.81
CA THR A 199 -21.90 25.58 2.42
C THR A 199 -23.35 25.66 1.91
N THR A 200 -24.31 25.88 2.80
CA THR A 200 -25.74 25.94 2.41
C THR A 200 -26.13 27.26 1.73
N ASP A 201 -27.16 27.27 0.88
CA ASP A 201 -27.64 28.45 0.13
C ASP A 201 -27.91 29.69 1.02
N LYS A 202 -28.32 29.47 2.27
CA LYS A 202 -28.58 30.55 3.24
C LYS A 202 -27.30 31.19 3.77
N GLU A 203 -26.22 30.42 3.87
CA GLU A 203 -24.91 30.88 4.32
C GLU A 203 -24.15 31.59 3.20
N GLN A 204 -24.28 31.13 1.95
CA GLN A 204 -23.72 31.81 0.77
C GLN A 204 -24.27 33.24 0.61
N LYS A 205 -25.56 33.45 0.86
CA LYS A 205 -26.20 34.78 0.78
C LYS A 205 -25.77 35.77 1.87
N LYS A 206 -25.08 35.29 2.91
CA LYS A 206 -24.63 36.11 4.05
C LYS A 206 -23.19 36.63 3.87
N GLN A 207 -22.49 36.18 2.83
CA GLN A 207 -21.11 36.58 2.53
C GLN A 207 -21.04 38.00 1.94
N PRO A 208 -19.95 38.75 2.18
CA PRO A 208 -19.79 40.10 1.68
C PRO A 208 -19.80 40.15 0.14
N ARG A 209 -20.36 41.24 -0.41
CA ARG A 209 -20.69 41.39 -1.84
C ARG A 209 -19.50 41.26 -2.79
N GLU A 210 -18.29 41.55 -2.31
CA GLU A 210 -17.03 41.45 -3.04
C GLU A 210 -16.66 39.99 -3.39
N VAL A 211 -17.02 39.02 -2.54
CA VAL A 211 -16.71 37.59 -2.75
C VAL A 211 -17.59 36.97 -3.85
N LEU A 212 -18.70 37.63 -4.21
CA LEU A 212 -19.61 37.17 -5.26
C LEU A 212 -19.18 37.55 -6.68
N GLN A 213 -18.21 38.45 -6.87
CA GLN A 213 -17.95 39.10 -8.16
C GLN A 213 -16.70 38.64 -8.93
N ASP A 214 -15.83 37.80 -8.36
CA ASP A 214 -14.49 37.56 -8.93
C ASP A 214 -14.34 36.33 -9.86
N ASN A 215 -15.40 35.79 -10.44
CA ASN A 215 -15.30 34.61 -11.31
C ASN A 215 -15.88 34.78 -12.72
N TRP A 216 -16.37 35.97 -13.09
CA TRP A 216 -16.98 36.21 -14.40
C TRP A 216 -15.96 36.09 -15.55
N ASP A 217 -14.73 36.55 -15.33
CA ASP A 217 -13.67 36.50 -16.35
C ASP A 217 -13.13 35.07 -16.56
N GLU A 218 -13.09 34.26 -15.50
CA GLU A 218 -12.68 32.85 -15.55
C GLU A 218 -13.74 31.98 -16.26
N ASP A 219 -15.01 32.14 -15.91
CA ASP A 219 -16.13 31.44 -16.56
C ASP A 219 -16.25 31.81 -18.05
N MET A 220 -15.95 33.07 -18.42
CA MET A 220 -15.93 33.51 -19.81
C MET A 220 -14.78 32.93 -20.61
N ASN A 221 -13.58 32.79 -20.02
CA ASN A 221 -12.42 32.19 -20.70
C ASN A 221 -12.65 30.71 -21.01
N ASP A 222 -13.28 29.98 -20.10
CA ASP A 222 -13.70 28.59 -20.31
C ASP A 222 -14.75 28.45 -21.41
N TYR A 223 -15.64 29.43 -21.53
CA TYR A 223 -16.63 29.51 -22.60
C TYR A 223 -16.01 29.81 -23.97
N ILE A 224 -14.97 30.65 -24.02
CA ILE A 224 -14.21 31.00 -25.24
C ILE A 224 -13.41 29.80 -25.74
N ASN A 225 -12.77 29.04 -24.85
CA ASN A 225 -11.91 27.91 -25.22
C ASN A 225 -12.69 26.66 -25.69
N LYS A 226 -13.95 26.48 -25.25
CA LYS A 226 -14.84 25.40 -25.75
C LYS A 226 -15.32 25.58 -27.19
N ARG A 227 -15.11 26.75 -27.82
CA ARG A 227 -15.59 27.07 -29.19
C ARG A 227 -14.51 27.10 -30.28
N LYS A 228 -13.24 26.83 -29.97
CA LYS A 228 -12.23 26.65 -31.01
C LYS A 228 -12.29 25.19 -31.52
N PRO A 229 -12.50 24.96 -32.83
CA PRO A 229 -12.51 23.62 -33.40
C PRO A 229 -11.13 22.93 -33.30
#